data_AF-A0A3B9SQC1-F1
#
_entry.id   AF-A0A3B9SQC1-F1
#
_cell.length_a   1.000
_cell.length_b   1.000
_cell.length_c   1.000
_cell.angle_alpha   90.00
_cell.angle_beta   90.00
_cell.angle_gamma   90.00
#
_symmetry.space_group_name_H-M   'P 1'
#
loop_
_entity.id
_entity.type
_entity.pdbx_description
1 polymer ?
#
loop_
_entity_poly.entity_id
_entity_poly.type
_entity_poly.pdbx_seq_one_letter_code
_entity_poly.pdbx_strand_id
1 'polypeptide(L)'
;MPRKKELPEFKGDRIPAFASEEEEREFWDSYSFAEAMERGVLEPVEEPLELAPELAEKIRTKRVTLRLRVSQIEAAKRIAKEKDIPYQTLLRSWIAEAIRREQEKRA
;
A
#
# COMPACT_ATOMS: atom_id res chain seq x y z
N MET A 1 16.42 27.38 34.30
CA MET A 1 15.50 27.49 33.15
C MET A 1 16.14 26.72 32.00
N PRO A 2 15.59 25.59 31.53
CA PRO A 2 16.18 24.90 30.39
C PRO A 2 16.04 25.81 29.16
N ARG A 3 17.16 25.99 28.45
CA ARG A 3 17.25 26.82 27.25
C ARG A 3 16.22 26.29 26.24
N LYS A 4 15.31 27.16 25.77
CA LYS A 4 14.49 26.86 24.59
C LYS A 4 15.47 26.53 23.47
N LYS A 5 15.52 25.27 23.04
CA LYS A 5 16.15 24.91 21.78
C LYS A 5 15.31 25.60 20.71
N GLU A 6 15.90 26.58 20.06
CA GLU A 6 15.31 27.22 18.88
C GLU A 6 15.35 26.16 17.79
N LEU A 7 14.18 25.57 17.49
CA LEU A 7 14.03 24.65 16.37
C LEU A 7 14.41 25.40 15.08
N PRO A 8 15.15 24.77 14.15
CA PRO A 8 15.57 25.42 12.92
C PRO A 8 14.34 25.92 12.13
N GLU A 9 14.40 27.18 11.67
CA GLU A 9 13.37 27.77 10.82
C GLU A 9 13.30 27.00 9.49
N PHE A 10 12.19 26.33 9.20
CA PHE A 10 11.95 25.75 7.89
C PHE A 10 11.60 26.87 6.89
N LYS A 11 12.63 27.42 6.22
CA LYS A 11 12.43 28.46 5.18
C LYS A 11 11.92 27.90 3.85
N GLY A 12 11.70 26.58 3.77
CA GLY A 12 11.13 25.92 2.60
C GLY A 12 12.08 25.73 1.43
N ASP A 13 13.38 25.96 1.61
CA ASP A 13 14.39 25.72 0.58
C ASP A 13 15.07 24.36 0.75
N ARG A 14 15.24 23.85 1.98
CA ARG A 14 15.92 22.56 2.30
C ARG A 14 15.43 21.98 3.64
N ILE A 15 15.40 20.65 3.75
CA ILE A 15 15.17 19.93 5.02
C ILE A 15 16.45 20.06 5.87
N PRO A 16 16.35 20.44 7.16
CA PRO A 16 17.51 20.52 8.05
C PRO A 16 18.18 19.15 8.25
N ALA A 17 19.49 19.14 8.50
CA ALA A 17 20.16 17.95 9.02
C ALA A 17 19.87 17.84 10.52
N PHE A 18 19.15 16.80 10.94
CA PHE A 18 18.83 16.55 12.35
C PHE A 18 19.99 15.84 13.05
N ALA A 19 20.27 16.22 14.31
CA ALA A 19 21.31 15.58 15.10
C ALA A 19 20.80 14.32 15.84
N SER A 20 19.49 14.19 16.02
CA SER A 20 18.84 13.02 16.61
C SER A 20 17.43 12.79 16.07
N GLU A 21 16.93 11.55 16.18
CA GLU A 21 15.55 11.19 15.81
C GLU A 21 14.50 11.94 16.65
N GLU A 22 14.84 12.35 17.88
CA GLU A 22 13.95 13.11 18.76
C GLU A 22 13.74 14.54 18.24
N GLU A 23 14.80 15.16 17.70
CA GLU A 23 14.74 16.49 17.08
C GLU A 23 13.97 16.46 15.75
N GLU A 24 14.12 15.38 14.97
CA GLU A 24 13.34 15.17 13.75
C GLU A 24 11.85 15.03 14.06
N ARG A 25 11.49 14.26 15.10
CA ARG A 25 10.09 14.11 15.52
C ARG A 25 9.48 15.44 15.95
N GLU A 26 10.17 16.21 16.81
CA GLU A 26 9.69 17.52 17.25
C GLU A 26 9.51 18.51 16.09
N PHE A 27 10.37 18.42 15.06
CA PHE A 27 10.25 19.18 13.83
C PHE A 27 8.99 18.80 13.04
N TRP A 28 8.74 17.51 12.80
CA TRP A 28 7.56 17.05 12.06
C TRP A 28 6.24 17.17 12.84
N ASP A 29 6.29 17.21 14.17
CA ASP A 29 5.13 17.53 15.01
C ASP A 29 4.75 19.02 14.91
N SER A 30 5.74 19.88 14.64
CA SER A 30 5.58 21.34 14.55
C SER A 30 5.32 21.84 13.12
N TYR A 31 5.80 21.12 12.09
CA TYR A 31 5.71 21.51 10.69
C TYR A 31 4.91 20.51 9.85
N SER A 32 4.02 21.01 8.99
CA SER A 32 3.18 20.16 8.13
C SER A 32 3.99 19.51 7.03
N PHE A 33 4.00 18.17 7.02
CA PHE A 33 4.56 17.36 5.93
C PHE A 33 4.01 17.76 4.55
N ALA A 34 2.74 18.15 4.48
CA ALA A 34 2.10 18.58 3.23
C ALA A 34 2.74 19.84 2.64
N GLU A 35 3.18 20.79 3.48
CA GLU A 35 3.82 22.03 3.04
C GLU A 35 5.23 21.76 2.48
N ALA A 36 5.96 20.81 3.08
CA ALA A 36 7.27 20.39 2.59
C ALA A 36 7.18 19.66 1.23
N MET A 37 6.12 18.86 1.03
CA MET A 37 5.81 18.20 -0.24
C MET A 37 5.44 19.20 -1.34
N GLU A 38 4.56 20.17 -1.06
CA GLU A 38 4.10 21.16 -2.04
C GLU A 38 5.24 22.07 -2.53
N ARG A 39 6.21 22.35 -1.67
CA ARG A 39 7.41 23.13 -2.01
C ARG A 39 8.49 22.32 -2.74
N GLY A 40 8.30 21.02 -2.96
CA GLY A 40 9.24 20.17 -3.71
C GLY A 40 10.59 19.94 -3.01
N VAL A 41 10.64 20.12 -1.69
CA VAL A 41 11.87 19.93 -0.89
C VAL A 41 12.12 18.43 -0.60
N LEU A 42 11.06 17.63 -0.67
CA LEU A 42 11.13 16.18 -0.61
C LEU A 42 11.32 15.66 -2.03
N GLU A 43 12.51 15.12 -2.32
CA GLU A 43 12.72 14.41 -3.58
C GLU A 43 11.84 13.16 -3.59
N PRO A 44 11.03 12.95 -4.64
CA PRO A 44 10.30 11.70 -4.80
C PRO A 44 11.33 10.58 -4.89
N VAL A 45 11.12 9.52 -4.11
CA VAL A 45 11.93 8.30 -4.22
C VAL A 45 11.64 7.70 -5.59
N GLU A 46 12.56 7.89 -6.54
CA GLU A 46 12.51 7.27 -7.87
C GLU A 46 12.91 5.78 -7.82
N GLU A 47 13.55 5.38 -6.71
CA GLU A 47 13.96 4.00 -6.49
C GLU A 47 12.73 3.11 -6.21
N PRO A 48 12.58 1.99 -6.93
CA PRO A 48 11.55 1.02 -6.61
C PRO A 48 11.73 0.59 -5.16
N LEU A 49 10.69 0.75 -4.34
CA LEU A 49 10.67 0.22 -2.98
C LEU A 49 11.09 -1.26 -3.04
N GLU A 50 12.25 -1.59 -2.46
CA GLU A 50 12.72 -2.97 -2.37
C GLU A 50 11.80 -3.73 -1.41
N LEU A 51 10.77 -4.35 -1.99
CA LEU A 51 9.87 -5.23 -1.25
C LEU A 51 10.64 -6.49 -0.86
N ALA A 52 10.48 -6.91 0.40
CA ALA A 52 10.99 -8.19 0.85
C ALA A 52 10.58 -9.31 -0.14
N PRO A 53 11.48 -10.24 -0.52
CA PRO A 53 11.21 -11.26 -1.54
C PRO A 53 9.91 -12.06 -1.29
N GLU A 54 9.63 -12.38 -0.03
CA GLU A 54 8.41 -13.09 0.36
C GLU A 54 7.13 -12.28 0.09
N LEU A 55 7.18 -10.95 0.26
CA LEU A 55 6.06 -10.07 -0.02
C LEU A 55 5.90 -9.88 -1.53
N ALA A 56 7.02 -9.73 -2.26
CA ALA A 56 7.03 -9.64 -3.70
C ALA A 56 6.42 -10.88 -4.38
N GLU A 57 6.70 -12.09 -3.87
CA GLU A 57 6.05 -13.30 -4.37
C GLU A 57 4.54 -13.34 -4.06
N LYS A 58 4.12 -12.94 -2.86
CA LYS A 58 2.70 -12.94 -2.45
C LYS A 58 1.84 -11.99 -3.30
N ILE A 59 2.40 -10.89 -3.79
CA ILE A 59 1.68 -9.91 -4.61
C ILE A 59 1.77 -10.19 -6.11
N ARG A 60 2.65 -11.10 -6.54
CA ARG A 60 2.88 -11.36 -7.96
C ARG A 60 1.64 -11.98 -8.59
N THR A 61 1.13 -11.34 -9.64
CA THR A 61 -0.01 -11.85 -10.41
C THR A 61 0.41 -12.22 -11.82
N LYS A 62 -0.18 -13.29 -12.35
CA LYS A 62 -0.03 -13.71 -13.75
C LYS A 62 -1.40 -13.73 -14.42
N ARG A 63 -1.51 -13.14 -15.61
CA ARG A 63 -2.75 -13.20 -16.40
C ARG A 63 -2.96 -14.60 -16.94
N VAL A 64 -4.19 -15.10 -16.79
CA VAL A 64 -4.66 -16.36 -17.36
C VAL A 64 -5.93 -16.10 -18.17
N THR A 65 -6.13 -16.84 -19.26
CA THR A 65 -7.36 -16.81 -20.04
C THR A 65 -8.15 -18.08 -19.77
N LEU A 66 -9.41 -17.95 -19.34
CA LEU A 66 -10.31 -19.06 -19.04
C LEU A 66 -11.61 -18.90 -19.83
N ARG A 67 -12.15 -20.00 -20.35
CA ARG A 67 -13.49 -20.02 -20.94
C ARG A 67 -14.51 -20.42 -19.87
N LEU A 68 -15.54 -19.60 -19.71
CA LEU A 68 -16.67 -19.83 -18.81
C LEU A 68 -17.96 -19.74 -19.61
N ARG A 69 -19.00 -20.46 -19.17
CA ARG A 69 -20.33 -20.28 -19.76
C ARG A 69 -20.87 -18.89 -19.40
N VAL A 70 -21.65 -18.30 -20.31
CA VAL A 70 -22.28 -16.98 -20.09
C VAL A 70 -23.08 -16.97 -18.79
N SER A 71 -23.86 -18.01 -18.54
CA SER A 71 -24.66 -18.14 -17.31
C SER A 71 -23.84 -18.13 -16.02
N GLN A 72 -22.60 -18.65 -16.05
CA GLN A 72 -21.70 -18.62 -14.90
C GLN A 72 -21.17 -17.20 -14.64
N ILE A 73 -20.84 -16.48 -15.72
CA ILE A 73 -20.38 -15.08 -15.63
C ILE A 73 -21.50 -14.20 -15.08
N GLU A 74 -22.72 -14.37 -15.56
CA GLU A 74 -23.90 -13.61 -15.09
C GLU A 74 -24.23 -13.90 -13.64
N ALA A 75 -24.19 -15.17 -13.23
CA ALA A 75 -24.38 -15.55 -11.83
C ALA A 75 -23.32 -14.92 -10.91
N ALA A 76 -22.04 -14.97 -11.30
CA ALA A 76 -20.97 -14.35 -10.55
C ALA A 76 -21.15 -12.83 -10.43
N LYS A 77 -21.56 -12.15 -11.51
CA LYS A 77 -21.83 -10.70 -11.49
C LYS A 77 -22.97 -10.34 -10.54
N ARG A 78 -24.05 -11.13 -10.50
CA ARG A 78 -25.18 -10.91 -9.60
C ARG A 78 -24.76 -11.01 -8.13
N ILE A 79 -24.08 -12.12 -7.78
CA ILE A 79 -23.61 -12.36 -6.41
C ILE A 79 -22.58 -11.30 -5.98
N ALA A 80 -21.71 -10.89 -6.90
CA ALA A 80 -20.71 -9.86 -6.62
C ALA A 80 -21.35 -8.50 -6.33
N LYS A 81 -22.41 -8.15 -7.07
CA LYS A 81 -23.20 -6.93 -6.82
C LYS A 81 -23.87 -6.97 -5.44
N GLU A 82 -24.44 -8.11 -5.04
CA GLU A 82 -25.04 -8.27 -3.70
C GLU A 82 -24.01 -8.13 -2.57
N LYS A 83 -22.76 -8.51 -2.83
CA LYS A 83 -21.63 -8.42 -1.90
C LYS A 83 -20.86 -7.09 -1.99
N ASP A 84 -21.29 -6.18 -2.85
CA ASP A 84 -20.63 -4.91 -3.15
C ASP A 84 -19.12 -5.04 -3.47
N ILE A 85 -18.77 -6.05 -4.27
CA ILE A 85 -17.39 -6.28 -4.73
C ILE A 85 -17.33 -6.52 -6.25
N PRO A 86 -16.19 -6.27 -6.90
CA PRO A 86 -16.02 -6.64 -8.31
C PRO A 86 -16.10 -8.15 -8.52
N TYR A 87 -16.80 -8.59 -9.57
CA TYR A 87 -16.98 -10.03 -9.86
C TYR A 87 -15.64 -10.78 -10.07
N GLN A 88 -14.61 -10.10 -10.57
CA GLN A 88 -13.27 -10.67 -10.71
C GLN A 88 -12.62 -10.93 -9.34
N THR A 89 -12.86 -10.06 -8.36
CA THR A 89 -12.40 -10.26 -6.98
C THR A 89 -13.14 -11.43 -6.33
N LEU A 90 -14.46 -11.54 -6.54
CA LEU A 90 -15.24 -12.70 -6.08
C LEU A 90 -14.70 -14.00 -6.67
N LEU A 91 -14.48 -14.05 -7.99
CA LEU A 91 -13.94 -15.24 -8.67
C LEU A 91 -12.56 -15.63 -8.13
N ARG A 92 -11.65 -14.66 -7.89
CA ARG A 92 -10.34 -14.93 -7.29
C ARG A 92 -10.46 -15.53 -5.89
N SER A 93 -11.37 -15.02 -5.07
CA SER A 93 -11.63 -15.55 -3.72
C SER A 93 -12.12 -16.99 -3.77
N TRP A 94 -13.08 -17.31 -4.65
CA TRP A 94 -13.57 -18.69 -4.80
C TRP A 94 -12.49 -19.66 -5.31
N ILE A 95 -11.63 -19.22 -6.23
CA ILE A 95 -10.50 -20.06 -6.71
C ILE A 95 -9.56 -20.37 -5.55
N ALA A 96 -9.18 -19.36 -4.75
CA ALA A 96 -8.30 -19.56 -3.60
C ALA A 96 -8.92 -20.51 -2.56
N GLU A 97 -10.21 -20.33 -2.27
CA GLU A 97 -10.95 -21.20 -1.35
C GLU A 97 -11.03 -22.64 -1.86
N ALA A 98 -11.33 -22.85 -3.15
CA ALA A 98 -11.39 -24.18 -3.74
C ALA A 98 -10.03 -24.89 -3.69
N ILE A 99 -8.93 -24.19 -3.97
CA ILE A 99 -7.57 -24.74 -3.87
C ILE A 99 -7.28 -25.17 -2.43
N ARG A 100 -7.55 -24.29 -1.45
CA ARG A 100 -7.32 -24.57 -0.04
C ARG A 100 -8.10 -25.82 0.41
N ARG A 101 -9.39 -25.88 0.08
CA ARG A 101 -10.25 -27.04 0.40
C ARG A 101 -9.73 -28.33 -0.21
N GLU A 102 -9.18 -28.30 -1.43
CA GLU A 102 -8.62 -29.48 -2.09
C GLU A 102 -7.28 -29.91 -1.48
N GLN A 103 -6.46 -28.96 -1.03
CA GLN A 103 -5.22 -29.25 -0.30
C GLN A 103 -5.49 -29.87 1.07
N GLU A 104 -6.46 -29.34 1.81
CA GLU A 104 -6.87 -29.87 3.13
C GLU A 104 -7.41 -31.31 3.04
N LYS A 105 -8.09 -31.68 1.94
CA LYS A 105 -8.60 -33.04 1.73
C LYS A 105 -7.53 -34.08 1.36
N ARG A 106 -6.36 -33.63 0.88
CA ARG A 106 -5.27 -34.49 0.42
C ARG A 106 -4.21 -34.74 1.49
N ALA A 107 -4.25 -33.98 2.58
CA ALA A 107 -3.43 -34.17 3.78
C ALA A 107 -4.08 -35.20 4.70
#